data_AF-R9LV87-F1
#
_entry.id   AF-R9LV87-F1
#
_cell.length_a   1.000
_cell.length_b   1.000
_cell.length_c   1.000
_cell.angle_alpha   90.00
_cell.angle_beta   90.00
_cell.angle_gamma   90.00
#
_symmetry.space_group_name_H-M   'P 1'
#
loop_
_entity.id
_entity.type
_entity.pdbx_description
1 polymer ?
#
loop_
_entity_poly.entity_id
_entity_poly.type
_entity_poly.pdbx_seq_one_letter_code
_entity_poly.pdbx_strand_id
1 'polypeptide(L)'
;MNIVHLEPEEFVNQAFKTSSKITSRIYIVDGKAAVMVYLCQDKNNLYYMDRAQTTKEKQYEIDHMDFYELHAQLYRKIALDQKMREHIN
;
A
#
# COMPACT_ATOMS: atom_id res chain seq x y z
N MET A 1 -1.55 1.33 -15.72
CA MET A 1 -0.91 2.01 -14.58
C MET A 1 0.09 1.05 -13.95
N ASN A 2 1.35 1.45 -13.70
CA ASN A 2 2.28 0.64 -12.91
C ASN A 2 2.05 0.90 -11.42
N ILE A 3 2.37 -0.08 -10.58
CA ILE A 3 2.27 0.05 -9.13
C ILE A 3 3.68 0.05 -8.56
N VAL A 4 4.01 1.07 -7.79
CA VAL A 4 5.37 1.32 -7.30
C VAL A 4 5.31 1.50 -5.79
N HIS A 5 5.99 0.61 -5.06
CA HIS A 5 6.22 0.80 -3.63
C HIS A 5 7.30 1.85 -3.42
N LEU A 6 7.11 2.69 -2.40
CA LEU A 6 8.05 3.71 -1.99
C LEU A 6 8.26 3.66 -0.48
N GLU A 7 9.49 3.87 -0.05
CA GLU A 7 9.81 4.13 1.34
C GLU A 7 9.23 5.50 1.77
N PRO A 8 9.05 5.77 3.08
CA PRO A 8 8.35 6.97 3.54
C PRO A 8 8.90 8.31 2.99
N GLU A 9 10.22 8.46 2.96
CA GLU A 9 10.86 9.67 2.43
C GLU A 9 10.62 9.82 0.92
N GLU A 10 10.71 8.72 0.17
CA GLU A 10 10.47 8.71 -1.27
C GLU A 10 9.01 9.03 -1.58
N PHE A 11 8.08 8.48 -0.81
CA PHE A 11 6.65 8.74 -0.96
C PHE A 11 6.30 10.20 -0.74
N VAL A 12 6.82 10.80 0.34
CA VAL A 12 6.61 12.21 0.65
C VAL A 12 7.20 13.09 -0.47
N ASN A 13 8.45 12.82 -0.86
CA ASN A 13 9.10 13.53 -1.96
C ASN A 13 8.31 13.43 -3.27
N GLN A 14 7.82 12.24 -3.61
CA GLN A 14 7.03 12.01 -4.81
C GLN A 14 5.70 12.76 -4.76
N ALA A 15 4.99 12.69 -3.63
CA ALA A 15 3.72 13.40 -3.46
C ALA A 15 3.86 14.93 -3.59
N PHE A 16 4.93 15.51 -3.04
CA PHE A 16 5.25 16.93 -3.22
C PHE A 16 5.64 17.26 -4.66
N LYS A 17 6.49 16.44 -5.28
CA LYS A 17 6.98 16.65 -6.65
C LYS A 17 5.83 16.67 -7.66
N THR A 18 4.85 15.79 -7.50
CA THR A 18 3.72 15.68 -8.43
C THR A 18 2.53 16.55 -8.03
N SER A 19 2.60 17.23 -6.88
CA SER A 19 1.45 17.93 -6.25
C SER A 19 0.20 17.03 -6.19
N SER A 20 0.41 15.71 -6.03
CA SER A 20 -0.66 14.73 -6.11
C SER A 20 -1.45 14.70 -4.81
N LYS A 21 -2.77 14.55 -4.93
CA LYS A 21 -3.63 14.27 -3.78
C LYS A 21 -3.21 12.93 -3.15
N ILE A 22 -2.92 12.96 -1.86
CA ILE A 22 -2.70 11.75 -1.07
C ILE A 22 -4.07 11.18 -0.68
N THR A 23 -4.26 9.89 -0.91
CA THR A 23 -5.41 9.13 -0.42
C THR A 23 -4.92 7.95 0.41
N SER A 24 -5.81 7.32 1.18
CA SER A 24 -5.48 6.11 1.93
C SER A 24 -6.52 5.02 1.73
N ARG A 25 -6.06 3.77 1.80
CA ARG A 25 -6.88 2.56 1.75
C ARG A 25 -6.37 1.57 2.80
N ILE A 26 -7.25 0.69 3.27
CA ILE A 26 -6.88 -0.35 4.24
C ILE A 26 -7.04 -1.71 3.55
N TYR A 27 -6.01 -2.55 3.66
CA TYR A 27 -6.03 -3.92 3.16
C TYR A 27 -5.79 -4.89 4.31
N ILE A 28 -6.62 -5.93 4.39
CA ILE A 28 -6.40 -7.04 5.32
C ILE A 28 -5.47 -8.07 4.65
N VAL A 29 -4.42 -8.47 5.35
CA VAL A 29 -3.41 -9.44 4.90
C VAL A 29 -3.39 -10.64 5.84
N ASP A 30 -3.42 -11.83 5.24
CA ASP A 30 -3.49 -13.14 5.90
C ASP A 30 -4.55 -13.28 7.03
N GLY A 31 -5.60 -12.44 7.01
CA GLY A 31 -6.62 -12.40 8.07
C GLY A 31 -6.13 -11.97 9.46
N LYS A 32 -4.85 -11.60 9.59
CA LYS A 32 -4.18 -11.32 10.88
C LYS A 32 -3.87 -9.85 11.08
N ALA A 33 -3.50 -9.14 10.00
CA ALA A 33 -3.05 -7.76 10.04
C ALA A 33 -3.87 -6.86 9.10
N ALA A 34 -4.07 -5.60 9.52
CA ALA A 34 -4.57 -4.55 8.66
C ALA A 34 -3.41 -3.63 8.26
N VAL A 35 -3.23 -3.43 6.96
CA VAL A 35 -2.20 -2.56 6.42
C VAL A 35 -2.85 -1.31 5.88
N MET A 36 -2.48 -0.17 6.46
CA MET A 36 -2.85 1.14 5.93
C MET A 36 -1.90 1.49 4.79
N VAL A 37 -2.46 1.75 3.63
CA VAL A 37 -1.70 2.08 2.41
C VAL A 37 -2.05 3.50 2.01
N TYR A 38 -1.03 4.34 1.94
CA TYR A 38 -1.12 5.69 1.39
C TYR A 38 -0.79 5.66 -0.09
N LEU A 39 -1.53 6.43 -0.87
CA LEU A 39 -1.49 6.39 -2.32
C LEU A 39 -1.39 7.80 -2.87
N CYS A 40 -0.50 7.97 -3.84
CA CYS A 40 -0.50 9.12 -4.74
C CYS A 40 -0.25 8.60 -6.16
N GLN A 41 -0.73 9.31 -7.17
CA GLN A 41 -0.61 8.85 -8.56
C GLN A 41 -0.20 9.98 -9.50
N ASP A 42 0.46 9.61 -10.57
CA ASP A 42 0.63 10.43 -11.77
C ASP A 42 -0.12 9.77 -12.95
N LYS A 43 0.18 10.18 -14.18
CA LYS A 43 -0.49 9.65 -15.38
C LYS A 43 -0.25 8.15 -15.61
N ASN A 44 0.91 7.64 -15.20
CA ASN A 44 1.38 6.31 -15.55
C ASN A 44 1.52 5.38 -14.34
N ASN A 45 1.74 5.94 -13.15
CA ASN A 45 2.11 5.21 -11.94
C ASN A 45 1.18 5.53 -10.78
N LEU A 46 0.81 4.48 -10.04
CA LEU A 46 0.24 4.55 -8.70
C LEU A 46 1.36 4.22 -7.71
N TYR A 47 1.79 5.23 -6.96
CA TYR A 47 2.79 5.07 -5.91
C TYR A 47 2.08 4.75 -4.59
N TYR A 48 2.68 3.86 -3.80
CA TYR A 48 2.16 3.53 -2.50
C TYR A 48 3.24 3.40 -1.43
N MET A 49 2.88 3.78 -0.22
CA MET A 49 3.63 3.51 1.01
C MET A 49 2.69 2.75 1.94
N ASP A 50 3.17 1.67 2.53
CA ASP A 50 2.40 0.85 3.45
C ASP A 50 2.86 0.99 4.90
N ARG A 51 1.89 0.89 5.80
CA ARG A 51 2.11 0.87 7.24
C ARG A 51 1.24 -0.21 7.84
N ALA A 52 1.86 -1.33 8.21
CA ALA A 52 1.19 -2.36 8.97
C ALA A 52 0.74 -1.79 10.33
N GLN A 53 -0.54 -1.97 10.64
CA GLN A 53 -1.08 -1.71 11.97
C GLN A 53 -1.56 -3.01 12.58
N THR A 54 -1.14 -3.26 13.82
CA THR A 54 -1.51 -4.45 14.57
C THR A 54 -1.76 -4.10 16.02
N THR A 55 -2.49 -4.97 16.72
CA THR A 55 -2.63 -4.88 18.17
C THR A 55 -1.32 -5.30 18.83
N LYS A 56 -1.05 -4.84 20.05
CA LYS A 56 0.15 -5.25 20.81
C LYS A 56 0.26 -6.77 20.93
N GLU A 57 -0.88 -7.45 21.05
CA GLU A 57 -0.98 -8.91 21.17
C GLU A 57 -0.54 -9.65 19.89
N LYS A 58 -0.74 -9.03 18.72
CA LYS A 58 -0.43 -9.62 17.41
C LYS A 58 0.85 -9.06 16.78
N GLN A 59 1.60 -8.22 17.49
CA GLN A 59 2.88 -7.71 17.02
C GLN A 59 3.87 -8.85 16.76
N TYR A 60 3.90 -9.85 17.65
CA TYR A 60 4.71 -11.05 17.48
C TYR A 60 4.41 -11.78 16.15
N GLU A 61 3.14 -11.89 15.76
CA GLU A 61 2.77 -12.53 14.50
C GLU A 61 3.26 -11.75 13.28
N ILE A 62 3.30 -10.41 13.36
CA ILE A 62 3.87 -9.57 12.29
C ILE A 62 5.38 -9.73 12.21
N ASP A 63 6.07 -9.69 13.35
CA ASP A 63 7.53 -9.75 13.40
C ASP A 63 8.07 -11.11 12.88
N HIS A 64 7.23 -12.15 12.87
CA HIS A 64 7.55 -13.49 12.37
C HIS A 64 6.91 -13.83 11.01
N MET A 65 6.19 -12.89 10.40
CA MET A 65 5.70 -13.06 9.03
C MET A 65 6.85 -12.86 8.04
N ASP A 66 6.83 -13.63 6.95
CA ASP A 66 7.70 -13.37 5.82
C ASP A 66 7.29 -12.04 5.17
N PHE A 67 8.15 -11.03 5.31
CA PHE A 67 7.95 -9.70 4.76
C PHE A 67 7.74 -9.74 3.23
N TYR A 68 8.43 -10.63 2.51
CA TYR A 68 8.28 -10.75 1.07
C TYR A 68 6.91 -11.28 0.68
N GLU A 69 6.40 -12.27 1.40
CA GLU A 69 5.05 -12.79 1.15
C GLU A 69 3.99 -11.73 1.47
N LEU A 70 4.16 -11.00 2.57
CA LEU A 70 3.26 -9.90 2.94
C LEU A 70 3.22 -8.83 1.85
N HIS A 71 4.40 -8.41 1.38
CA HIS A 71 4.51 -7.40 0.34
C HIS A 71 3.91 -7.86 -0.99
N ALA A 72 4.16 -9.11 -1.39
CA ALA A 72 3.57 -9.68 -2.60
C ALA A 72 2.04 -9.78 -2.52
N GLN A 73 1.49 -10.15 -1.36
CA GLN A 73 0.04 -10.16 -1.15
C GLN A 73 -0.55 -8.75 -1.24
N LEU A 74 0.10 -7.77 -0.61
CA LEU A 74 -0.35 -6.39 -0.62
C LEU A 74 -0.33 -5.81 -2.04
N TYR A 75 0.77 -5.99 -2.77
CA TYR A 75 0.90 -5.59 -4.16
C TYR A 75 -0.23 -6.14 -5.03
N ARG A 76 -0.52 -7.45 -4.92
CA ARG A 76 -1.61 -8.10 -5.67
C ARG A 76 -2.97 -7.46 -5.36
N LYS A 77 -3.25 -7.18 -4.08
CA LYS A 77 -4.52 -6.56 -3.65
C LYS A 77 -4.65 -5.12 -4.17
N ILE A 78 -3.59 -4.32 -4.09
CA ILE A 78 -3.57 -2.95 -4.62
C ILE A 78 -3.79 -2.97 -6.14
N ALA A 79 -3.13 -3.89 -6.86
CA ALA A 79 -3.29 -4.06 -8.31
C ALA A 79 -4.71 -4.38 -8.72
N LEU A 80 -5.34 -5.32 -8.02
CA LEU A 80 -6.73 -5.69 -8.28
C LEU A 80 -7.70 -4.55 -7.97
N ASP A 81 -7.55 -3.90 -6.82
CA ASP A 81 -8.39 -2.76 -6.42
C ASP A 81 -8.25 -1.59 -7.40
N GLN A 82 -7.02 -1.29 -7.84
CA GLN A 82 -6.79 -0.25 -8.84
C GLN A 82 -7.46 -0.57 -10.18
N LYS A 83 -7.31 -1.81 -10.66
CA LYS A 83 -7.98 -2.27 -11.89
C LYS A 83 -9.50 -2.16 -11.79
N MET A 84 -10.09 -2.53 -10.64
CA MET A 84 -11.53 -2.41 -10.44
C MET A 84 -12.01 -0.96 -10.47
N ARG A 85 -11.25 -0.03 -9.87
CA ARG A 85 -11.58 1.40 -9.88
C ARG A 85 -11.45 2.04 -11.24
N GLU A 86 -10.56 1.57 -12.08
CA GLU A 86 -10.46 1.98 -13.48
C GLU A 86 -11.64 1.50 -14.33
N HIS A 87 -12.39 0.49 -13.89
CA HIS A 87 -13.57 -0.03 -14.62
C HIS A 87 -14.89 0.59 -14.14
N ILE A 88 -14.88 1.29 -13.00
CA ILE A 88 -16.07 1.92 -12.39
C ILE A 88 -16.13 3.43 -12.68
N ASN A 89 -15.03 4.03 -13.13
CA ASN A 89 -14.94 5.44 -13.54
C ASN A 89 -14.89 5.56 -15.06
#